data_AF-R7ZTT0-F1
#
_entry.id   AF-R7ZTT0-F1
#
_cell.length_a   1.000
_cell.length_b   1.000
_cell.length_c   1.000
_cell.angle_alpha   90.00
_cell.angle_beta   90.00
_cell.angle_gamma   90.00
#
_symmetry.space_group_name_H-M   'P 1'
#
loop_
_entity.id
_entity.type
_entity.pdbx_description
1 polymer ?
#
loop_
_entity_poly.entity_id
_entity_poly.type
_entity_poly.pdbx_seq_one_letter_code
_entity_poly.pdbx_strand_id
1 'polypeptide(L)' 'MVVGVVYGESEEISSHYRRIGNTYPVIIGKDFWHRLTGKDDFYFELIDAIGEVALEVDGSKVVEQTIKTLAVEIVEKYK' A
#
# COMPACT_ATOMS: atom_id res chain seq x y z
N MET A 1 10.06 -22.16 -1.09
CA MET A 1 9.98 -20.69 -1.23
C MET A 1 8.51 -20.30 -1.27
N VAL A 2 8.13 -19.20 -0.60
CA VAL A 2 6.75 -18.67 -0.52
C VAL A 2 6.78 -17.20 -0.90
N VAL A 3 5.72 -16.71 -1.53
CA VAL A 3 5.57 -15.30 -1.87
C VAL A 3 4.47 -14.69 -1.00
N GLY A 4 4.85 -13.73 -0.16
CA GLY A 4 3.92 -12.98 0.67
C GLY A 4 3.52 -11.66 0.02
N VAL A 5 2.22 -11.39 -0.05
CA VAL A 5 1.66 -10.09 -0.43
C VAL A 5 1.13 -9.43 0.84
N VAL A 6 1.65 -8.25 1.16
CA VAL A 6 1.52 -7.64 2.48
C VAL A 6 0.12 -7.06 2.75
N TYR A 7 -0.64 -6.74 1.70
CA TYR A 7 -1.94 -6.09 1.78
C TYR A 7 -2.86 -6.51 0.63
N GLY A 8 -4.16 -6.24 0.79
CA GLY A 8 -5.21 -6.53 -0.19
C GLY A 8 -5.83 -7.92 -0.02
N GLU A 9 -6.72 -8.26 -0.95
CA GLU A 9 -7.45 -9.54 -1.00
C GLU A 9 -7.06 -10.39 -2.21
N SER A 10 -7.42 -11.68 -2.18
CA SER A 10 -7.05 -12.64 -3.23
C SER A 10 -7.67 -12.31 -4.59
N GLU A 11 -8.82 -11.66 -4.60
CA GLU A 11 -9.55 -11.22 -5.78
C GLU A 11 -8.86 -10.03 -6.46
N GLU A 12 -8.08 -9.25 -5.72
CA GLU A 12 -7.45 -8.01 -6.17
C GLU A 12 -6.06 -8.22 -6.79
N ILE A 13 -5.51 -9.45 -6.70
CA ILE A 13 -4.13 -9.68 -7.15
C ILE A 13 -4.00 -9.55 -8.66
N SER A 14 -2.83 -9.10 -9.10
CA SER A 14 -2.53 -9.03 -10.53
C SER A 14 -2.34 -10.41 -11.16
N SER A 15 -2.47 -10.48 -12.50
CA SER A 15 -2.22 -11.70 -13.27
C SER A 15 -0.80 -12.25 -13.08
N HIS A 16 0.17 -11.39 -12.75
CA HIS A 16 1.54 -11.80 -12.47
C HIS A 16 1.64 -12.68 -11.21
N TYR A 17 0.99 -12.27 -10.11
CA TYR A 17 0.98 -13.06 -8.87
C TYR A 17 0.17 -14.35 -9.03
N ARG A 18 -0.94 -14.34 -9.79
CA ARG A 18 -1.65 -15.58 -10.16
C ARG A 18 -0.73 -16.58 -10.86
N ARG A 19 0.08 -16.11 -11.81
CA ARG A 19 1.03 -16.97 -12.53
C ARG A 19 2.11 -17.54 -11.61
N ILE A 20 2.60 -16.76 -10.65
CA ILE A 20 3.57 -17.21 -9.65
C ILE A 20 2.93 -18.27 -8.72
N GLY A 21 1.65 -18.12 -8.40
CA GLY A 21 0.84 -19.06 -7.62
C GLY A 21 0.86 -20.51 -8.15
N ASN A 22 1.09 -20.68 -9.44
CA ASN A 22 1.22 -22.01 -10.07
C ASN A 22 2.52 -22.74 -9.69
N THR A 23 3.55 -22.02 -9.25
CA THR A 23 4.87 -22.56 -8.93
C THR A 23 5.19 -22.46 -7.44
N TYR A 24 4.78 -21.37 -6.79
CA TYR A 24 4.99 -21.14 -5.36
C TYR A 24 3.70 -20.64 -4.71
N PRO A 25 3.40 -21.05 -3.46
CA PRO A 25 2.26 -20.51 -2.74
C PRO A 25 2.36 -18.99 -2.62
N VAL A 26 1.28 -18.31 -3.02
CA VAL A 26 1.11 -16.86 -2.84
C VAL A 26 0.10 -16.68 -1.70
N ILE A 27 0.52 -15.96 -0.66
CA ILE A 27 -0.28 -15.76 0.56
C ILE A 27 -0.44 -14.26 0.75
N ILE A 28 -1.66 -13.80 0.98
CA ILE A 28 -2.01 -12.38 0.81
C ILE A 28 -2.66 -11.84 2.09
N GLY A 29 -2.37 -10.58 2.41
CA GLY A 29 -3.08 -9.79 3.42
C GLY A 29 -3.18 -10.51 4.76
N LYS A 30 -4.40 -10.67 5.26
CA LYS A 30 -4.69 -11.32 6.54
C LYS A 30 -4.04 -12.70 6.68
N ASP A 31 -4.13 -13.54 5.66
CA ASP A 31 -3.59 -14.90 5.71
C ASP A 31 -2.06 -14.92 5.80
N PHE A 32 -1.40 -13.95 5.15
CA PHE A 32 0.05 -13.81 5.23
C PHE A 32 0.46 -13.47 6.67
N TRP A 33 -0.19 -12.47 7.25
CA TRP A 33 0.12 -12.00 8.59
C TRP A 33 -0.27 -13.00 9.68
N HIS A 34 -1.38 -13.71 9.55
CA HIS A 34 -1.73 -14.79 10.47
C HIS A 34 -0.65 -15.88 10.43
N ARG A 35 -0.21 -16.33 9.25
CA ARG A 35 0.86 -17.35 9.18
C ARG A 35 2.20 -16.88 9.72
N LEU A 36 2.49 -15.58 9.66
CA LEU A 36 3.74 -15.01 10.16
C LEU A 36 3.70 -14.78 11.69
N THR A 37 2.56 -14.35 12.23
CA THR A 37 2.43 -13.87 13.62
C THR A 37 1.66 -14.82 14.54
N GLY A 38 0.87 -15.73 13.97
CA GLY A 38 -0.07 -16.58 14.71
C GLY A 38 -1.31 -15.87 15.23
N LYS A 39 -1.56 -14.61 14.81
CA LYS A 39 -2.68 -13.79 15.28
C LYS A 39 -3.63 -13.46 14.15
N ASP A 40 -4.91 -13.77 14.32
CA ASP A 40 -5.96 -13.49 13.34
C ASP A 40 -6.19 -11.98 13.11
N ASP A 41 -6.12 -11.18 14.17
CA ASP A 41 -6.49 -9.76 14.11
C ASP A 41 -5.33 -8.82 13.80
N PHE A 42 -4.09 -9.33 13.75
CA PHE A 42 -2.89 -8.51 13.56
C PHE A 42 -2.93 -7.67 12.28
N TYR A 43 -3.47 -8.21 11.19
CA TYR A 43 -3.58 -7.46 9.94
C TYR A 43 -4.46 -6.21 10.09
N PHE A 44 -5.56 -6.31 10.85
CA PHE A 44 -6.44 -5.19 11.10
C PHE A 44 -5.83 -4.20 12.09
N GLU A 45 -5.20 -4.69 13.17
CA GLU A 45 -4.45 -3.84 14.10
C GLU A 45 -3.37 -3.01 13.39
N LEU A 46 -2.69 -3.61 12.40
CA LEU A 46 -1.69 -2.93 11.58
C LEU A 46 -2.32 -1.82 10.71
N ILE A 47 -3.46 -2.09 10.07
CA ILE A 47 -4.19 -1.11 9.27
C ILE A 47 -4.63 0.06 10.15
N ASP A 48 -5.20 -0.23 11.33
CA ASP A 48 -5.69 0.77 12.26
C ASP A 48 -4.55 1.67 12.75
N ALA A 49 -3.42 1.08 13.18
CA ALA A 49 -2.25 1.84 13.61
C ALA A 49 -1.68 2.76 12.52
N ILE A 50 -1.66 2.29 11.26
CA ILE A 50 -1.25 3.13 10.12
C ILE A 50 -2.27 4.25 9.87
N GLY A 51 -3.56 3.95 9.98
CA GLY A 51 -4.65 4.91 9.82
C GLY A 51 -4.62 6.03 10.85
N GLU A 52 -4.36 5.69 12.12
CA GLU A 52 -4.20 6.68 13.21
C GLU A 52 -3.08 7.66 12.92
N VAL A 53 -1.90 7.17 12.53
CA VAL A 53 -0.76 8.04 12.18
C VAL A 53 -1.07 8.89 10.95
N ALA A 54 -1.80 8.36 9.97
CA ALA A 54 -2.18 9.12 8.79
C ALA A 54 -3.09 10.33 9.11
N LEU A 55 -3.95 10.23 10.14
CA LEU A 55 -4.79 11.35 10.60
C LEU A 55 -3.96 12.47 11.26
N GLU A 56 -2.80 12.13 11.84
CA GLU A 56 -1.91 13.12 12.45
C GLU A 56 -1.11 13.92 11.41
N VAL A 57 -0.97 13.40 10.18
CA VAL A 57 -0.20 14.03 9.11
C VAL A 57 -1.09 14.91 8.23
N ASP A 58 -1.08 16.22 8.48
CA ASP A 58 -1.70 17.20 7.57
C ASP A 58 -0.86 17.40 6.29
N GLY A 59 -1.11 16.55 5.29
CA GLY A 59 -0.46 16.61 3.98
C GLY A 59 -0.93 17.76 3.07
N SER A 60 -1.98 18.50 3.44
CA SER A 60 -2.60 19.50 2.57
C SER A 60 -1.63 20.61 2.15
N LYS A 61 -0.78 21.06 3.07
CA LYS A 61 0.24 22.09 2.83
C LYS A 61 1.28 21.63 1.81
N VAL A 62 1.71 20.37 1.90
CA VAL A 62 2.71 19.80 0.98
C VAL A 62 2.11 19.70 -0.42
N VAL A 63 0.86 19.27 -0.52
CA VAL A 63 0.13 19.18 -1.80
C VAL A 63 -0.04 20.57 -2.41
N GLU A 64 -0.51 21.57 -1.64
CA GLU A 64 -0.71 22.93 -2.14
C GLU A 64 0.62 23.57 -2.59
N GLN A 65 1.68 23.37 -1.82
CA GLN A 65 3.01 23.86 -2.17
C GLN A 65 3.49 23.21 -3.48
N THR A 66 3.30 21.91 -3.63
CA THR A 66 3.67 21.18 -4.86
C THR A 66 2.90 21.69 -6.07
N ILE A 67 1.58 21.93 -5.93
CA ILE A 67 0.75 22.50 -7.00
C ILE A 67 1.27 23.88 -7.41
N LYS A 68 1.57 24.75 -6.45
CA LYS A 68 2.11 26.10 -6.73
C LYS A 68 3.45 26.02 -7.44
N THR A 69 4.36 25.18 -6.97
CA THR A 69 5.68 24.99 -7.59
C THR A 69 5.54 24.49 -9.03
N LEU A 70 4.74 23.45 -9.27
CA LEU A 70 4.51 22.92 -10.61
C LEU A 70 3.84 23.93 -11.54
N ALA A 71 2.90 24.74 -11.05
CA ALA A 71 2.26 25.78 -11.84
C ALA A 71 3.27 26.84 -12.31
N VAL A 72 4.18 27.27 -11.43
CA VAL A 72 5.26 28.21 -11.78
C VAL A 72 6.19 27.60 -12.84
N GLU A 73 6.63 26.36 -12.64
CA GLU A 73 7.51 25.66 -13.59
C GLU A 73 6.88 25.55 -14.99
N ILE A 74 5.58 25.25 -15.07
CA ILE A 74 4.86 25.18 -16.34
C ILE A 74 4.83 26.57 -17.02
N VAL A 75 4.52 27.64 -16.28
CA VAL A 75 4.50 29.00 -16.84
C VAL A 75 5.88 29.44 -17.33
N GLU A 76 6.95 29.08 -16.63
CA GLU A 76 8.32 29.39 -17.05
C GLU A 76 8.78 28.57 -18.25
N LYS A 77 8.38 27.29 -18.34
CA LYS A 77 8.79 26.38 -19.41
C LYS A 77 8.09 26.65 -20.75
N TYR A 78 6.89 27.21 -20.73
CA TYR A 78 6.08 27.50 -21.91
C TYR A 78 5.91 29.00 -22.20
N LYS A 79 6.75 29.85 -21.59
CA LYS A 79 6.98 31.24 -21.99
C LYS A 79 7.96 31.32 -23.16
#